data_AF-A0A2V8EST3-F1
#
_entry.id   AF-A0A2V8EST3-F1
#
_cell.length_a   1.000
_cell.length_b   1.000
_cell.length_c   1.000
_cell.angle_alpha   90.00
_cell.angle_beta   90.00
_cell.angle_gamma   90.00
#
_symmetry.space_group_name_H-M   'P 1'
#
loop_
_entity.id
_entity.type
_entity.pdbx_description
1 polymer ?
#
loop_
_entity_poly.entity_id
_entity_poly.type
_entity_poly.pdbx_seq_one_letter_code
_entity_poly.pdbx_strand_id
1 'polypeptide(L)'
;MVSLVAAAGACSRSARPSNPLVPATTTMVTAWQVPLDPLKDPTLTDPKVADQIKWGYRIFVDTPHEAPRFTGGKVACANCHLNAGQRERALPVVGVAGAFPEYNNRAARLITLADRVVDCFLRSENATGRGDEAPSPTAKEVLAVSAYLSWLSRGYAVGVNPPWRGKNAIAPDKLLPVAKLDAHAG
;
A
#
# COMPACT_ATOMS: atom_id res chain seq x y z
N MET A 1 21.45 -47.10 -34.51
CA MET A 1 20.21 -46.49 -33.99
C MET A 1 20.57 -45.72 -32.73
N VAL A 2 20.59 -44.39 -32.80
CA VAL A 2 20.98 -43.49 -31.71
C VAL A 2 19.71 -43.01 -31.03
N SER A 3 19.49 -43.38 -29.77
CA SER A 3 18.42 -42.83 -28.95
C SER A 3 19.02 -41.90 -27.91
N LEU A 4 19.02 -40.59 -28.20
CA LEU A 4 19.18 -39.56 -27.20
C LEU A 4 17.87 -39.44 -26.41
N VAL A 5 17.91 -39.75 -25.12
CA VAL A 5 16.83 -39.41 -24.19
C VAL A 5 17.15 -38.03 -23.62
N ALA A 6 16.43 -37.01 -24.08
CA ALA A 6 16.48 -35.68 -23.51
C ALA A 6 15.61 -35.65 -22.24
N ALA A 7 16.25 -35.68 -21.07
CA ALA A 7 15.58 -35.42 -19.80
C ALA A 7 15.32 -33.90 -19.67
N ALA A 8 14.08 -33.49 -19.93
CA ALA A 8 13.64 -32.14 -19.66
C ALA A 8 13.54 -31.94 -18.13
N GLY A 9 14.55 -31.29 -17.55
CA GLY A 9 14.49 -30.81 -16.17
C GLY A 9 13.38 -29.78 -16.03
N ALA A 10 12.27 -30.18 -15.42
CA ALA A 10 11.24 -29.25 -15.00
C ALA A 10 11.83 -28.36 -13.90
N CYS A 11 12.15 -27.11 -14.24
CA CYS A 11 12.34 -26.05 -13.26
C CYS A 11 11.02 -25.89 -12.50
N SER A 12 10.90 -26.57 -11.37
CA SER A 12 9.89 -26.28 -10.36
C SER A 12 10.07 -24.84 -9.90
N ARG A 13 9.43 -23.90 -10.57
CA ARG A 13 9.19 -22.57 -10.02
C ARG A 13 8.35 -22.81 -8.77
N SER A 14 9.01 -22.72 -7.62
CA SER A 14 8.35 -22.67 -6.32
C SER A 14 7.13 -21.78 -6.43
N ALA A 15 5.94 -22.35 -6.22
CA ALA A 15 4.70 -21.62 -6.27
C ALA A 15 4.80 -20.47 -5.27
N ARG A 16 4.75 -19.22 -5.76
CA ARG A 16 4.64 -18.04 -4.89
C ARG A 16 3.48 -18.26 -3.94
N PRO A 17 3.60 -17.92 -2.64
CA PRO A 17 2.50 -18.06 -1.71
C PRO A 17 1.25 -17.38 -2.27
N SER A 18 0.14 -18.10 -2.16
CA SER A 18 -1.23 -17.62 -2.25
C SER A 18 -1.34 -16.24 -1.58
N ASN A 19 -1.67 -15.22 -2.37
CA ASN A 19 -2.04 -13.84 -1.98
C ASN A 19 -1.51 -13.38 -0.60
N PRO A 20 -0.50 -12.49 -0.51
CA PRO A 20 0.08 -12.06 0.77
C PRO A 20 -0.86 -11.19 1.63
N LEU A 21 -2.14 -11.09 1.27
CA LEU A 21 -3.13 -10.31 1.99
C LEU A 21 -3.79 -11.12 3.11
N VAL A 22 -3.96 -10.47 4.26
CA VAL A 22 -4.82 -10.91 5.35
C VAL A 22 -6.27 -10.93 4.86
N PRO A 23 -7.00 -12.06 4.95
CA PRO A 23 -8.36 -12.18 4.42
C PRO A 23 -9.35 -11.23 5.09
N ALA A 24 -10.35 -10.78 4.34
CA ALA A 24 -11.37 -9.86 4.86
C ALA A 24 -12.25 -10.49 5.96
N THR A 25 -12.42 -11.81 5.91
CA THR A 25 -13.22 -12.60 6.87
C THR A 25 -12.54 -12.81 8.22
N THR A 26 -11.35 -12.26 8.41
CA THR A 26 -10.54 -12.56 9.59
C THR A 26 -10.97 -11.73 10.81
N THR A 27 -10.96 -12.38 11.98
CA THR A 27 -11.38 -11.80 13.25
C THR A 27 -10.29 -10.91 13.87
N MET A 28 -10.57 -10.33 15.04
CA MET A 28 -9.66 -9.43 15.75
C MET A 28 -8.29 -10.06 16.08
N VAL A 29 -8.18 -11.40 16.08
CA VAL A 29 -6.92 -12.12 16.31
C VAL A 29 -5.84 -11.79 15.27
N THR A 30 -6.23 -11.32 14.09
CA THR A 30 -5.29 -10.95 13.02
C THR A 30 -5.12 -9.45 12.85
N ALA A 31 -5.69 -8.63 13.74
CA ALA A 31 -5.51 -7.18 13.71
C ALA A 31 -4.02 -6.77 13.70
N TRP A 32 -3.16 -7.59 14.32
CA TRP A 32 -1.73 -7.34 14.46
C TRP A 32 -0.85 -8.10 13.45
N GLN A 33 -1.44 -8.85 12.52
CA GLN A 33 -0.67 -9.61 11.54
C GLN A 33 -0.08 -8.67 10.48
N VAL A 34 1.22 -8.83 10.24
CA VAL A 34 1.93 -8.15 9.15
C VAL A 34 2.66 -9.25 8.36
N PRO A 35 2.02 -9.87 7.35
CA PRO A 35 2.60 -11.00 6.63
C PRO A 35 3.96 -10.67 5.97
N LEU A 36 4.04 -9.51 5.34
CA LEU A 36 5.28 -8.93 4.83
C LEU A 36 5.77 -7.86 5.80
N ASP A 37 6.65 -8.24 6.71
CA ASP A 37 7.26 -7.36 7.72
C ASP A 37 8.71 -6.97 7.32
N PRO A 38 8.96 -5.72 6.88
CA PRO A 38 10.29 -5.30 6.46
C PRO A 38 11.30 -5.20 7.61
N LEU A 39 10.85 -5.17 8.87
CA LEU A 39 11.75 -5.20 10.03
C LEU A 39 12.37 -6.59 10.22
N LYS A 40 11.74 -7.65 9.67
CA LYS A 40 12.16 -9.05 9.82
C LYS A 40 12.60 -9.70 8.52
N ASP A 41 12.54 -9.00 7.40
CA ASP A 41 12.89 -9.53 6.09
C ASP A 41 14.42 -9.65 5.92
N PRO A 42 14.99 -10.87 5.86
CA PRO A 42 16.42 -11.08 5.72
C PRO A 42 16.94 -10.76 4.31
N THR A 43 16.04 -10.58 3.33
CA THR A 43 16.42 -10.24 1.94
C THR A 43 16.82 -8.77 1.77
N LEU A 44 16.55 -7.92 2.78
CA LEU A 44 16.94 -6.52 2.81
C LEU A 44 18.41 -6.35 3.23
N THR A 45 19.32 -6.68 2.31
CA THR A 45 20.78 -6.74 2.60
C THR A 45 21.52 -5.43 2.36
N ASP A 46 21.06 -4.54 1.48
CA ASP A 46 21.66 -3.21 1.27
C ASP A 46 21.14 -2.24 2.33
N PRO A 47 21.98 -1.74 3.26
CA PRO A 47 21.54 -0.85 4.33
C PRO A 47 20.87 0.42 3.81
N LYS A 48 21.35 1.01 2.71
CA LYS A 48 20.82 2.29 2.20
C LYS A 48 19.37 2.16 1.77
N VAL A 49 19.05 1.05 1.10
CA VAL A 49 17.68 0.77 0.61
C VAL A 49 16.84 0.18 1.74
N ALA A 50 17.40 -0.72 2.54
CA ALA A 50 16.72 -1.36 3.66
C ALA A 50 16.24 -0.33 4.69
N ASP A 51 17.07 0.65 5.04
CA ASP A 51 16.72 1.66 6.03
C ASP A 51 15.57 2.56 5.55
N GLN A 52 15.53 2.89 4.26
CA GLN A 52 14.42 3.64 3.66
C GLN A 52 13.12 2.84 3.67
N ILE A 53 13.17 1.54 3.35
CA ILE A 53 11.99 0.67 3.37
C ILE A 53 11.47 0.52 4.81
N LYS A 54 12.36 0.28 5.77
CA LYS A 54 12.02 0.15 7.19
C LYS A 54 11.46 1.46 7.74
N TRP A 55 12.04 2.60 7.38
CA TRP A 55 11.52 3.90 7.77
C TRP A 55 10.17 4.21 7.12
N GLY A 56 10.00 3.90 5.84
CA GLY A 56 8.73 4.01 5.15
C GLY A 56 7.62 3.20 5.82
N TYR A 57 7.94 1.98 6.27
CA TYR A 57 7.03 1.18 7.09
C TYR A 57 6.68 1.87 8.42
N ARG A 58 7.67 2.40 9.16
CA ARG A 58 7.41 3.13 10.41
C ARG A 58 6.53 4.35 10.19
N ILE A 59 6.81 5.16 9.16
CA ILE A 59 5.92 6.26 8.75
C ILE A 59 4.52 5.74 8.45
N PHE A 60 4.39 4.62 7.74
CA PHE A 60 3.08 4.07 7.39
C PHE A 60 2.24 3.67 8.61
N VAL A 61 2.87 3.12 9.65
CA VAL A 61 2.17 2.65 10.86
C VAL A 61 2.10 3.67 11.99
N ASP A 62 2.97 4.68 11.96
CA ASP A 62 3.09 5.71 13.01
C ASP A 62 3.50 7.08 12.42
N THR A 63 2.69 7.56 11.48
CA THR A 63 2.94 8.81 10.73
C THR A 63 3.15 10.03 11.64
N PRO A 64 2.38 10.24 12.73
CA PRO A 64 2.54 11.42 13.59
C PRO A 64 3.92 11.54 14.24
N HIS A 65 4.53 10.42 14.63
CA HIS A 65 5.85 10.43 15.27
C HIS A 65 6.99 10.41 14.24
N GLU A 66 6.84 9.68 13.14
CA GLU A 66 7.93 9.45 12.17
C GLU A 66 8.02 10.51 11.07
N ALA A 67 6.90 11.20 10.77
CA ALA A 67 6.82 12.26 9.78
C ALA A 67 6.08 13.51 10.31
N PRO A 68 6.46 14.07 11.48
CA PRO A 68 5.73 15.16 12.15
C PRO A 68 5.62 16.43 11.30
N ARG A 69 6.53 16.61 10.33
CA ARG A 69 6.49 17.73 9.37
C ARG A 69 5.25 17.69 8.46
N PHE A 70 4.74 16.50 8.15
CA PHE A 70 3.70 16.29 7.15
C PHE A 70 2.43 15.69 7.75
N THR A 71 2.14 15.99 9.02
CA THR A 71 0.90 15.57 9.66
C THR A 71 0.29 16.69 10.51
N GLY A 72 -0.99 16.94 10.32
CA GLY A 72 -1.80 17.88 11.07
C GLY A 72 -2.61 17.22 12.19
N GLY A 73 -2.67 15.89 12.23
CA GLY A 73 -3.58 15.11 13.08
C GLY A 73 -2.88 14.05 13.94
N LYS A 74 -3.67 13.06 14.39
CA LYS A 74 -3.21 11.90 15.18
C LYS A 74 -3.46 10.57 14.45
N VAL A 75 -3.58 10.63 13.13
CA VAL A 75 -3.82 9.46 12.28
C VAL A 75 -2.51 9.05 11.63
N ALA A 76 -2.45 7.80 11.19
CA ALA A 76 -1.40 7.24 10.37
C ALA A 76 -2.05 6.52 9.18
N CYS A 77 -1.24 6.26 8.14
CA CYS A 77 -1.71 5.54 6.94
C CYS A 77 -2.40 4.21 7.33
N ALA A 78 -1.84 3.49 8.30
CA ALA A 78 -2.36 2.22 8.79
C ALA A 78 -3.75 2.28 9.45
N ASN A 79 -4.27 3.45 9.83
CA ASN A 79 -5.64 3.57 10.34
C ASN A 79 -6.69 3.34 9.25
N CYS A 80 -6.36 3.60 7.99
CA CYS A 80 -7.23 3.36 6.83
C CYS A 80 -6.75 2.16 6.00
N HIS A 81 -5.44 1.97 5.91
CA HIS A 81 -4.78 0.88 5.21
C HIS A 81 -4.39 -0.22 6.21
N LEU A 82 -5.37 -1.03 6.62
CA LEU A 82 -5.21 -1.96 7.74
C LEU A 82 -4.10 -3.01 7.52
N ASN A 83 -3.55 -3.53 8.61
CA ASN A 83 -2.45 -4.50 8.60
C ASN A 83 -1.22 -4.00 7.83
N ALA A 84 -0.85 -2.73 8.04
CA ALA A 84 0.18 -2.04 7.26
C ALA A 84 -0.07 -2.14 5.74
N GLY A 85 -1.33 -1.99 5.33
CA GLY A 85 -1.76 -2.04 3.95
C GLY A 85 -1.85 -3.44 3.35
N GLN A 86 -1.94 -4.49 4.17
CA GLN A 86 -1.95 -5.88 3.74
C GLN A 86 -3.28 -6.59 4.02
N ARG A 87 -4.38 -5.86 4.28
CA ARG A 87 -5.71 -6.47 4.52
C ARG A 87 -6.64 -6.34 3.32
N GLU A 88 -7.25 -7.45 2.91
CA GLU A 88 -8.30 -7.44 1.90
C GLU A 88 -9.49 -6.58 2.32
N ARG A 89 -10.10 -5.89 1.34
CA ARG A 89 -11.26 -5.01 1.54
C ARG A 89 -11.03 -3.82 2.49
N ALA A 90 -9.77 -3.55 2.87
CA ALA A 90 -9.40 -2.46 3.78
C ALA A 90 -8.26 -1.61 3.20
N LEU A 91 -8.48 -1.14 1.96
CA LEU A 91 -7.52 -0.34 1.20
C LEU A 91 -6.11 -0.98 1.14
N PRO A 92 -5.96 -2.23 0.71
CA PRO A 92 -4.63 -2.83 0.59
C PRO A 92 -3.75 -2.05 -0.40
N VAL A 93 -2.43 -2.15 -0.23
CA VAL A 93 -1.42 -1.49 -1.07
C VAL A 93 -0.36 -2.47 -1.59
N VAL A 94 -0.50 -3.77 -1.31
CA VAL A 94 0.36 -4.82 -1.87
C VAL A 94 0.23 -4.85 -3.39
N GLY A 95 1.33 -4.69 -4.11
CA GLY A 95 1.33 -4.63 -5.58
C GLY A 95 0.94 -3.27 -6.16
N VAL A 96 0.64 -2.26 -5.34
CA VAL A 96 0.15 -0.97 -5.81
C VAL A 96 1.14 -0.23 -6.70
N ALA A 97 2.45 -0.43 -6.52
CA ALA A 97 3.45 0.26 -7.33
C ALA A 97 3.36 -0.12 -8.81
N GLY A 98 2.92 -1.34 -9.12
CA GLY A 98 2.72 -1.79 -10.50
C GLY A 98 1.60 -1.07 -11.24
N ALA A 99 0.72 -0.36 -10.52
CA ALA A 99 -0.34 0.44 -11.11
C ALA A 99 0.09 1.83 -11.58
N PHE A 100 1.30 2.30 -11.21
CA PHE A 100 1.78 3.63 -11.54
C PHE A 100 2.80 3.60 -12.70
N PRO A 101 2.88 4.66 -13.52
CA PRO A 101 2.06 5.88 -13.47
C PRO A 101 0.60 5.62 -13.89
N GLU A 102 -0.32 6.42 -13.37
CA GLU A 102 -1.74 6.32 -13.73
C GLU A 102 -2.38 7.68 -13.98
N TYR A 103 -3.44 7.69 -14.79
CA TYR A 103 -4.24 8.90 -14.97
C TYR A 103 -5.10 9.12 -13.74
N ASN A 104 -4.96 10.31 -13.13
CA ASN A 104 -5.73 10.70 -11.97
C ASN A 104 -6.77 11.74 -12.38
N ASN A 105 -8.05 11.40 -12.24
CA ASN A 105 -9.15 12.28 -12.62
C ASN A 105 -9.18 13.59 -11.82
N ARG A 106 -8.75 13.58 -10.55
CA ARG A 106 -8.73 14.77 -9.70
C ARG A 106 -7.64 15.77 -10.12
N ALA A 107 -6.47 15.26 -10.49
CA ALA A 107 -5.35 16.06 -10.95
C ALA A 107 -5.41 16.36 -12.46
N ALA A 108 -6.31 15.70 -13.20
CA ALA A 108 -6.45 15.75 -14.65
C ALA A 108 -5.13 15.48 -15.43
N ARG A 109 -4.23 14.68 -14.85
CA ARG A 109 -2.92 14.33 -15.41
C ARG A 109 -2.49 12.91 -15.02
N LEU A 110 -1.45 12.40 -15.67
CA LEU A 110 -0.70 11.26 -15.15
C LEU A 110 0.00 11.65 -13.84
N ILE A 111 -0.05 10.74 -12.87
CA ILE A 111 0.63 10.87 -11.58
C ILE A 111 1.56 9.68 -11.35
N THR A 112 2.63 9.92 -10.63
CA THR A 112 3.55 8.90 -10.12
C THR A 112 3.04 8.31 -8.80
N LEU A 113 3.67 7.23 -8.32
CA LEU A 113 3.41 6.72 -6.96
C LEU A 113 3.72 7.78 -5.89
N ALA A 114 4.82 8.54 -6.07
CA ALA A 114 5.22 9.59 -5.14
C ALA A 114 4.21 10.74 -5.11
N ASP A 115 3.65 11.14 -6.27
CA ASP A 115 2.53 12.09 -6.34
C ASP A 115 1.32 11.58 -5.51
N ARG A 116 1.02 10.28 -5.59
CA ARG A 116 -0.08 9.68 -4.81
C ARG A 116 0.18 9.73 -3.31
N VAL A 117 1.42 9.49 -2.89
CA VAL A 117 1.83 9.59 -1.48
C VAL A 117 1.73 11.04 -0.98
N VAL A 118 2.15 12.02 -1.79
CA VAL A 118 1.96 13.46 -1.50
C VAL A 118 0.48 13.78 -1.29
N ASP A 119 -0.40 13.29 -2.17
CA ASP A 119 -1.85 13.45 -2.04
C ASP A 119 -2.40 12.88 -0.71
N CYS A 120 -1.86 11.73 -0.26
CA CYS A 120 -2.23 11.15 1.03
C CYS A 120 -1.79 12.06 2.19
N PHE A 121 -0.55 12.55 2.19
CA PHE A 121 -0.06 13.48 3.21
C PHE A 121 -0.90 14.77 3.26
N LEU A 122 -1.15 15.39 2.11
CA LEU A 122 -1.91 16.64 2.03
C LEU A 122 -3.34 16.49 2.54
N ARG A 123 -3.99 15.34 2.28
CA ARG A 123 -5.43 15.17 2.53
C ARG A 123 -5.72 14.33 3.77
N SER A 124 -5.16 13.13 3.84
CA SER A 124 -5.47 12.17 4.92
C SER A 124 -4.69 12.50 6.18
N GLU A 125 -3.42 12.88 6.03
CA GLU A 125 -2.59 13.30 7.17
C GLU A 125 -2.76 14.79 7.52
N ASN A 126 -3.55 15.54 6.74
CA ASN A 126 -3.81 16.97 6.96
C ASN A 126 -2.52 17.81 7.01
N ALA A 127 -1.58 17.57 6.10
CA ALA A 127 -0.32 18.31 6.02
C ALA A 127 -0.49 19.77 5.54
N THR A 128 -1.69 20.22 5.21
CA THR A 128 -1.93 21.60 4.77
C THR A 128 -1.63 22.60 5.90
N GLY A 129 -0.66 23.49 5.68
CA GLY A 129 -0.32 24.55 6.64
C GLY A 129 0.55 24.11 7.82
N ARG A 130 1.22 22.96 7.75
CA ARG A 130 2.23 22.53 8.72
C ARG A 130 3.63 22.76 8.14
N GLY A 131 4.38 23.69 8.75
CA GLY A 131 5.74 24.05 8.35
C GLY A 131 5.82 24.92 7.10
N ASP A 132 7.05 25.32 6.75
CA ASP A 132 7.33 26.23 5.63
C ASP A 132 7.32 25.51 4.26
N GLU A 133 7.32 24.17 4.26
CA GLU A 133 7.48 23.35 3.06
C GLU A 133 6.36 22.31 2.93
N ALA A 134 5.60 22.35 1.83
CA ALA A 134 4.61 21.34 1.51
C ALA A 134 5.28 20.00 1.11
N PRO A 135 4.63 18.85 1.36
CA PRO A 135 5.13 17.56 0.87
C PRO A 135 5.37 17.60 -0.65
N SER A 136 6.54 17.14 -1.08
CA SER A 136 6.91 17.05 -2.50
C SER A 136 7.27 15.60 -2.86
N PRO A 137 7.21 15.20 -4.15
CA PRO A 137 7.56 13.85 -4.58
C PRO A 137 8.98 13.41 -4.21
N THR A 138 9.88 14.36 -3.95
CA THR A 138 11.28 14.13 -3.59
C THR A 138 11.57 14.32 -2.10
N ALA A 139 10.57 14.68 -1.29
CA ALA A 139 10.74 14.78 0.16
C ALA A 139 11.13 13.41 0.74
N LYS A 140 12.06 13.40 1.70
CA LYS A 140 12.62 12.16 2.26
C LYS A 140 11.55 11.22 2.83
N GLU A 141 10.51 11.75 3.47
CA GLU A 141 9.39 11.00 4.04
C GLU A 141 8.54 10.35 2.91
N VAL A 142 8.31 11.08 1.82
CA VAL A 142 7.59 10.60 0.64
C VAL A 142 8.37 9.50 -0.08
N LEU A 143 9.68 9.66 -0.22
CA LEU A 143 10.56 8.65 -0.81
C LEU A 143 10.61 7.37 0.04
N ALA A 144 10.70 7.51 1.37
CA ALA A 144 10.69 6.36 2.28
C ALA A 144 9.39 5.56 2.18
N VAL A 145 8.23 6.23 2.23
CA VAL A 145 6.93 5.56 2.04
C VAL A 145 6.84 4.93 0.64
N SER A 146 7.28 5.62 -0.40
CA SER A 146 7.31 5.07 -1.77
C SER A 146 8.20 3.83 -1.88
N ALA A 147 9.33 3.79 -1.17
CA ALA A 147 10.21 2.62 -1.09
C ALA A 147 9.51 1.45 -0.41
N TYR A 148 8.80 1.68 0.69
CA TYR A 148 7.99 0.66 1.36
C TYR A 148 6.90 0.08 0.45
N LEU A 149 6.15 0.93 -0.25
CA LEU A 149 5.10 0.49 -1.19
C LEU A 149 5.66 -0.27 -2.39
N SER A 150 6.84 0.14 -2.89
CA SER A 150 7.56 -0.57 -3.95
C SER A 150 8.04 -1.94 -3.47
N TRP A 151 8.55 -2.02 -2.24
CA TRP A 151 8.90 -3.28 -1.58
C TRP A 151 7.67 -4.19 -1.44
N LEU A 152 6.52 -3.71 -0.95
CA LEU A 152 5.27 -4.49 -0.91
C LEU A 152 4.78 -4.95 -2.29
N SER A 153 5.29 -4.36 -3.36
CA SER A 153 4.92 -4.69 -4.74
C SER A 153 5.89 -5.67 -5.42
N ARG A 154 6.92 -6.17 -4.71
CA ARG A 154 7.87 -7.15 -5.28
C ARG A 154 7.12 -8.36 -5.83
N GLY A 155 7.44 -8.71 -7.07
CA GLY A 155 6.84 -9.84 -7.78
C GLY A 155 5.53 -9.54 -8.50
N TYR A 156 4.94 -8.36 -8.33
CA TYR A 156 3.83 -7.91 -9.18
C TYR A 156 4.38 -7.33 -10.49
N ALA A 157 3.66 -7.56 -11.60
CA ALA A 157 4.03 -7.01 -12.89
C ALA A 157 3.60 -5.54 -13.00
N VAL A 158 4.45 -4.71 -13.62
CA VAL A 158 4.11 -3.33 -13.96
C VAL A 158 3.00 -3.31 -15.02
N GLY A 159 2.06 -2.39 -14.88
CA GLY A 159 0.87 -2.27 -15.74
C GLY A 159 -0.26 -3.25 -15.42
N VAL A 160 -0.06 -4.18 -14.47
CA VAL A 160 -1.08 -5.14 -14.07
C VAL A 160 -1.73 -4.69 -12.77
N ASN A 161 -3.05 -4.49 -12.81
CA ASN A 161 -3.82 -4.19 -11.61
C ASN A 161 -3.78 -5.38 -10.62
N PRO A 162 -3.44 -5.14 -9.34
CA PRO A 162 -3.55 -6.17 -8.31
C PRO A 162 -4.98 -6.73 -8.20
N PRO A 163 -5.16 -8.01 -7.86
CA PRO A 163 -6.45 -8.70 -7.91
C PRO A 163 -7.49 -8.15 -6.90
N TRP A 164 -7.05 -7.38 -5.91
CA TRP A 164 -7.90 -6.71 -4.92
C TRP A 164 -8.40 -5.34 -5.38
N ARG A 165 -7.80 -4.75 -6.44
CA ARG A 165 -8.11 -3.39 -6.87
C ARG A 165 -9.56 -3.28 -7.33
N GLY A 166 -10.26 -2.24 -6.88
CA GLY A 166 -11.68 -2.02 -7.18
C GLY A 166 -12.66 -2.90 -6.37
N LYS A 167 -12.16 -3.78 -5.49
CA LYS A 167 -13.01 -4.68 -4.67
C LYS A 167 -13.35 -4.14 -3.28
N ASN A 168 -12.87 -2.95 -2.93
CA ASN A 168 -13.24 -2.23 -1.71
C ASN A 168 -14.58 -1.51 -1.94
N ALA A 169 -15.66 -2.27 -2.11
CA ALA A 169 -17.00 -1.75 -2.37
C ALA A 169 -18.00 -2.27 -1.33
N ILE A 170 -18.92 -1.40 -0.91
CA ILE A 170 -20.08 -1.80 -0.11
C ILE A 170 -21.08 -2.47 -1.07
N ALA A 171 -21.64 -3.60 -0.66
CA ALA A 171 -22.60 -4.32 -1.49
C ALA A 171 -23.82 -3.43 -1.79
N PRO A 172 -24.34 -3.40 -3.03
CA PRO A 172 -25.42 -2.49 -3.41
C PRO A 172 -26.67 -2.59 -2.54
N ASP A 173 -27.00 -3.78 -2.04
CA ASP A 173 -28.14 -4.04 -1.15
C ASP A 173 -27.93 -3.50 0.28
N LYS A 174 -26.69 -3.12 0.63
CA LYS A 174 -26.32 -2.49 1.91
C LYS A 174 -26.19 -0.97 1.80
N LEU A 175 -26.29 -0.40 0.60
CA LEU A 175 -26.29 1.04 0.42
C LEU A 175 -27.64 1.61 0.87
N LEU A 176 -27.60 2.57 1.78
CA LEU A 176 -28.79 3.37 2.11
C LEU A 176 -29.04 4.36 0.95
N PRO A 177 -30.21 4.32 0.29
CA PRO A 177 -30.53 5.29 -0.76
C PRO A 177 -30.51 6.69 -0.19
N VAL A 178 -29.91 7.66 -0.90
CA VAL A 178 -29.85 9.06 -0.47
C VAL A 178 -31.25 9.60 -0.17
N ALA A 179 -32.25 9.21 -0.96
CA ALA A 179 -33.65 9.60 -0.77
C ALA A 179 -34.29 9.07 0.54
N LYS A 180 -33.64 8.11 1.22
CA LYS A 180 -34.08 7.53 2.49
C LYS A 180 -33.22 7.98 3.67
N LEU A 181 -32.22 8.83 3.45
CA LEU A 181 -31.42 9.41 4.53
C LEU A 181 -32.23 10.53 5.18
N ASP A 182 -32.53 10.38 6.47
CA ASP A 182 -33.07 11.47 7.27
C ASP A 182 -31.89 12.32 7.77
N ALA A 183 -31.80 13.56 7.28
CA ALA A 183 -30.73 14.49 7.64
C ALA A 183 -30.84 15.00 9.10
N HIS A 184 -31.95 14.71 9.79
CA HIS A 184 -32.20 15.12 11.17
C HIS A 184 -32.12 13.95 12.16
N ALA A 185 -32.00 12.71 11.68
CA ALA A 185 -31.76 11.54 12.50
C ALA A 185 -30.27 11.46 12.85
N GLY A 186 -29.88 12.13 13.94
CA GLY A 186 -28.56 12.00 14.58
C GLY A 186 -28.50 10.80 15.51
#